data_AF-A0A5R9P188-F1
#
_entry.id   AF-A0A5R9P188-F1
#
_cell.length_a   1.000
_cell.length_b   1.000
_cell.length_c   1.000
_cell.angle_alpha   90.00
_cell.angle_beta   90.00
_cell.angle_gamma   90.00
#
_symmetry.space_group_name_H-M   'P 1'
#
loop_
_entity.id
_entity.type
_entity.pdbx_description
1 polymer ?
#
loop_
_entity_poly.entity_id
_entity_poly.type
_entity_poly.pdbx_seq_one_letter_code
_entity_poly.pdbx_strand_id
1 'polypeptide(L)'
;MGNKFSIREHVDSTFKEHVFVPAPSQSFSFFGHSRELKYVPQLTKESVRVSRSSAYSFEITWRPGHILLTGDLGELTLVQKHAMPSFKEALEWVVDADYDYLMGKTCVKKEYDAEATYEYLIHTANREAIEHLLGHSEWSYQDQRYIRRNGVRPDIRRYRKECKEAALEYEAAFAEYTTGEQKEEEPRLEDFLPYKEEFGSVLRNPGWKDNTLSRADYSNVHHTVSRAWYVCGYETWVSFWVALRANGYYDPTANSDNPDAHPTFVLNPRNRQELKEEIRNLCDQQHEIVEFLRDAGFEDYYGSDIYPVRTKWQIDAIKHGCKMLLAKVTADEEMAARAGKAA
;
A
#
# COMPACT_ATOMS: atom_id res chain seq x y z
N MET A 1 22.21 16.64 62.44
CA MET A 1 22.86 17.56 61.50
C MET A 1 22.77 16.93 60.12
N GLY A 2 21.88 17.43 59.26
CA GLY A 2 21.72 16.87 57.91
C GLY A 2 22.81 17.39 56.99
N ASN A 3 23.61 16.50 56.42
CA ASN A 3 24.57 16.85 55.38
C ASN A 3 23.81 17.45 54.20
N LYS A 4 24.06 18.74 53.91
CA LYS A 4 23.49 19.40 52.74
C LYS A 4 24.13 18.78 51.50
N PHE A 5 23.33 18.07 50.71
CA PHE A 5 23.74 17.57 49.41
C PHE A 5 24.06 18.75 48.49
N SER A 6 25.34 18.95 48.19
CA SER A 6 25.79 19.95 47.23
C SER A 6 25.81 19.32 45.85
N ILE A 7 24.84 19.71 45.01
CA ILE A 7 24.78 19.30 43.60
C ILE A 7 26.10 19.61 42.89
N ARG A 8 26.76 20.70 43.27
CA ARG A 8 28.03 21.11 42.67
C ARG A 8 29.18 20.15 43.01
N GLU A 9 29.28 19.72 44.27
CA GLU A 9 30.30 18.74 44.69
C GLU A 9 30.05 17.37 44.06
N HIS A 10 28.78 17.00 43.88
CA HIS A 10 28.41 15.76 43.20
C HIS A 10 28.74 15.80 41.70
N VAL A 11 28.46 16.92 41.03
CA VAL A 11 28.84 17.14 39.62
C VAL A 11 30.35 17.11 39.47
N ASP A 12 31.08 17.84 40.31
CA ASP A 12 32.55 17.90 40.25
C ASP A 12 33.20 16.54 40.57
N SER A 13 32.63 15.74 41.49
CA SER A 13 33.11 14.37 41.75
C SER A 13 32.82 13.43 40.58
N THR A 14 31.65 13.58 39.96
CA THR A 14 31.23 12.73 38.83
C THR A 14 32.10 13.01 37.61
N PHE A 15 32.37 14.27 37.27
CA PHE A 15 33.19 14.63 36.12
C PHE A 15 34.70 14.57 36.38
N LYS A 16 35.16 14.47 37.64
CA LYS A 16 36.59 14.27 37.98
C LYS A 16 37.16 12.97 37.43
N GLU A 17 36.33 11.95 37.27
CA GLU A 17 36.73 10.64 36.70
C GLU A 17 36.59 10.60 35.17
N HIS A 18 36.00 11.63 34.56
CA HIS A 18 35.82 11.69 33.10
C HIS A 18 37.04 12.35 32.45
N VAL A 19 37.90 11.54 31.86
CA VAL A 19 38.98 12.03 30.99
C VAL A 19 38.35 12.44 29.65
N PHE A 20 38.52 13.70 29.26
CA PHE A 20 38.24 14.13 27.89
C PHE A 20 39.22 13.40 26.96
N VAL A 21 38.73 12.36 26.29
CA VAL A 21 39.46 11.70 25.22
C VAL A 21 39.22 12.53 23.97
N PRO A 22 40.26 13.12 23.34
CA PRO A 22 40.10 13.74 22.03
C PRO A 22 39.65 12.65 21.04
N ALA A 23 38.38 12.70 20.63
CA ALA A 23 37.86 11.82 19.61
C ALA A 23 38.32 12.36 18.24
N PRO A 24 38.98 11.55 17.40
CA PRO A 24 39.32 11.96 16.05
C PRO A 24 38.02 12.12 15.23
N SER A 25 37.62 13.35 14.91
CA SER A 25 36.59 13.63 13.91
C SER A 25 37.23 13.57 12.52
N GLN A 26 36.70 12.74 11.63
CA GLN A 26 37.13 12.69 10.23
C GLN A 26 36.00 13.21 9.35
N SER A 27 36.21 14.39 8.75
CA SER A 27 35.29 14.97 7.77
C SER A 27 35.70 14.54 6.36
N PHE A 28 34.72 14.15 5.55
CA PHE A 28 34.93 13.70 4.17
C PHE A 28 34.03 14.50 3.23
N SER A 29 34.52 14.78 2.02
CA SER A 29 33.75 15.46 0.98
C SER A 29 33.91 14.69 -0.32
N PHE A 30 32.80 14.26 -0.91
CA PHE A 30 32.82 13.46 -2.12
C PHE A 30 32.27 14.27 -3.30
N PHE A 31 33.04 14.29 -4.38
CA PHE A 31 32.64 14.91 -5.65
C PHE A 31 32.26 13.81 -6.64
N GLY A 32 30.97 13.46 -6.68
CA GLY A 32 30.45 12.48 -7.63
C GLY A 32 30.34 13.07 -9.04
N HIS A 33 31.12 12.55 -9.99
CA HIS A 33 30.88 12.77 -11.43
C HIS A 33 30.04 11.60 -11.94
N SER A 34 28.71 11.73 -12.01
CA SER A 34 27.89 10.67 -12.59
C SER A 34 28.03 10.71 -14.12
N ARG A 35 28.46 9.59 -14.71
CA ARG A 35 28.32 9.35 -16.15
C ARG A 35 26.91 8.87 -16.41
N GLU A 36 26.25 9.47 -17.41
CA GLU A 36 24.98 8.99 -17.94
C GLU A 36 25.10 7.51 -18.32
N LEU A 37 24.57 6.62 -17.49
CA LEU A 37 24.07 5.34 -17.97
C LEU A 37 22.68 5.64 -18.50
N LYS A 38 22.49 5.55 -19.82
CA LYS A 38 21.16 5.46 -20.43
C LYS A 38 20.51 4.17 -19.91
N TYR A 39 19.82 4.29 -18.78
CA TYR A 39 18.77 3.34 -18.45
C TYR A 39 17.71 3.51 -19.53
N VAL A 40 17.38 2.46 -20.28
CA VAL A 40 16.21 2.42 -21.13
C VAL A 40 15.06 2.02 -20.22
N PRO A 41 14.21 2.96 -19.75
CA PRO A 41 13.08 2.60 -18.92
C PRO A 41 11.95 2.17 -19.84
N GLN A 42 11.28 1.07 -19.50
CA GLN A 42 9.90 0.93 -19.91
C GLN A 42 9.14 2.20 -19.47
N LEU A 43 8.50 2.84 -20.45
CA LEU A 43 7.53 3.93 -20.38
C LEU A 43 7.07 4.33 -18.96
N THR A 44 7.87 5.14 -18.27
CA THR A 44 7.42 6.00 -17.17
C THR A 44 7.72 7.44 -17.56
N LYS A 45 6.71 8.31 -17.44
CA LYS A 45 6.71 9.71 -17.93
C LYS A 45 7.51 10.67 -17.02
N GLU A 46 8.32 10.17 -16.10
CA GLU A 46 9.09 10.99 -15.18
C GLU A 46 10.52 11.21 -15.67
N SER A 47 10.74 12.31 -16.39
CA SER A 47 12.08 12.79 -16.68
C SER A 47 12.57 13.69 -15.55
N VAL A 48 13.35 13.15 -14.61
CA VAL A 48 14.06 13.97 -13.61
C VAL A 48 15.26 14.66 -14.29
N ARG A 49 15.25 16.00 -14.35
CA ARG A 49 16.44 16.79 -14.71
C ARG A 49 17.37 16.88 -13.49
N VAL A 50 18.34 15.97 -13.40
CA VAL A 50 19.43 16.08 -12.43
C VAL A 50 20.51 16.99 -13.00
N SER A 51 20.80 18.12 -12.33
CA SER A 51 21.88 19.02 -12.76
C SER A 51 23.26 18.37 -12.50
N ARG A 52 24.20 18.58 -13.42
CA ARG A 52 25.53 17.92 -13.48
C ARG A 52 26.51 18.28 -12.34
N SER A 53 26.08 18.98 -11.29
CA SER A 53 26.99 19.57 -10.29
C SER A 53 26.55 19.40 -8.83
N SER A 54 25.70 18.44 -8.48
CA SER A 54 25.39 18.17 -7.08
C SER A 54 26.56 17.43 -6.42
N ALA A 55 27.41 18.15 -5.69
CA ALA A 55 28.36 17.55 -4.75
C ALA A 55 27.58 17.16 -3.48
N TYR A 56 27.81 15.94 -2.99
CA TYR A 56 27.24 15.49 -1.72
C TYR A 56 28.35 15.44 -0.67
N SER A 57 28.16 16.17 0.41
CA SER A 57 29.12 16.21 1.52
C SER A 57 28.49 15.59 2.77
N PHE A 58 29.27 14.77 3.46
CA PHE A 58 28.85 14.22 4.74
C PHE A 58 30.06 13.94 5.64
N GLU A 59 29.88 14.20 6.93
CA GLU A 59 30.85 13.96 7.98
C GLU A 59 30.41 12.74 8.81
N ILE A 60 31.38 11.87 9.12
CA ILE A 60 31.18 10.72 9.98
C ILE A 60 31.93 10.96 11.29
N THR A 61 31.19 11.00 12.38
CA THR A 61 31.76 10.92 13.73
C THR A 61 31.41 9.57 14.33
N TRP A 62 32.42 8.82 14.79
CA TRP A 62 32.22 7.52 15.42
C TRP A 62 32.76 7.50 16.85
N ARG A 63 32.02 6.81 17.70
CA ARG A 63 32.47 6.30 19.00
C ARG A 63 31.94 4.87 19.14
N PRO A 64 32.58 3.98 19.92
CA PRO A 64 32.07 2.63 20.12
C PRO A 64 30.57 2.61 20.46
N GLY A 65 29.78 1.92 19.64
CA GLY A 65 28.32 1.83 19.77
C GLY A 65 27.49 2.98 19.18
N HIS A 66 28.12 4.04 18.66
CA HIS A 66 27.42 5.18 18.03
C HIS A 66 28.12 5.69 16.77
N ILE A 67 27.33 5.93 15.72
CA ILE A 67 27.74 6.69 14.54
C ILE A 67 26.84 7.92 14.43
N LEU A 68 27.43 9.07 14.19
CA LEU A 68 26.74 10.27 13.77
C LEU A 68 27.18 10.60 12.34
N LEU A 69 26.23 10.57 11.40
CA LEU A 69 26.43 11.06 10.04
C LEU A 69 25.74 12.42 9.94
N THR A 70 26.46 13.45 9.53
CA THR A 70 25.89 14.79 9.28
C THR A 70 26.19 15.19 7.84
N GLY A 71 25.28 15.89 7.17
CA GLY A 71 25.49 16.31 5.79
C GLY A 71 24.21 16.85 5.14
N ASP A 72 24.11 16.71 3.82
CA ASP A 72 22.99 17.25 3.03
C ASP A 72 21.63 16.59 3.34
N LEU A 73 21.64 15.44 4.00
CA LEU A 73 20.45 14.70 4.47
C LEU A 73 20.07 15.08 5.91
N GLY A 74 20.75 16.07 6.51
CA GLY A 74 20.60 16.46 7.91
C GLY A 74 21.51 15.64 8.83
N GLU A 75 20.99 15.33 10.01
CA GLU A 75 21.68 14.51 11.01
C GLU A 75 21.05 13.12 11.10
N LEU A 76 21.90 12.10 11.04
CA LEU A 76 21.54 10.70 11.22
C LEU A 76 22.35 10.15 12.39
N THR A 77 21.67 9.88 13.50
CA THR A 77 22.30 9.27 14.68
C THR A 77 21.93 7.80 14.76
N LEU A 78 22.95 6.94 14.63
CA LEU A 78 22.83 5.48 14.74
C LEU A 78 23.38 5.03 16.08
N VAL A 79 22.58 4.27 16.82
CA VAL A 79 22.94 3.76 18.16
C VAL A 79 22.76 2.26 18.19
N GLN A 80 23.86 1.51 18.22
CA GLN A 80 23.85 0.06 18.34
C GLN A 80 25.09 -0.42 19.09
N LYS A 81 24.96 -0.47 20.42
CA LYS A 81 26.07 -0.71 21.36
C LYS A 81 26.89 -1.96 21.06
N HIS A 82 26.25 -3.03 20.57
CA HIS A 82 26.89 -4.33 20.36
C HIS A 82 27.34 -4.59 18.92
N ALA A 83 26.82 -3.85 17.94
CA ALA A 83 27.11 -4.10 16.52
C ALA A 83 28.19 -3.18 15.94
N MET A 84 28.70 -2.23 16.73
CA MET A 84 29.67 -1.23 16.27
C MET A 84 30.84 -1.04 17.27
N PRO A 85 31.54 -2.11 17.69
CA PRO A 85 32.66 -2.01 18.62
C PRO A 85 33.92 -1.41 17.98
N SER A 86 34.07 -1.53 16.65
CA SER A 86 35.16 -0.94 15.86
C SER A 86 34.62 0.01 14.80
N PHE A 87 35.47 0.93 14.31
CA PHE A 87 35.10 1.84 13.22
C PHE A 87 34.79 1.07 11.92
N LYS A 88 35.50 -0.03 11.68
CA LYS A 88 35.29 -0.93 10.53
C LYS A 88 33.89 -1.55 10.55
N GLU A 89 33.52 -2.18 11.66
CA GLU A 89 32.18 -2.78 11.84
C GLU A 89 31.08 -1.73 11.78
N ALA A 90 31.35 -0.52 12.26
CA ALA A 90 30.45 0.63 12.09
C ALA A 90 30.20 0.97 10.61
N LEU A 91 31.24 1.00 9.78
CA LEU A 91 31.11 1.25 8.34
C LEU A 91 30.38 0.13 7.61
N GLU A 92 30.72 -1.13 7.91
CA GLU A 92 30.01 -2.32 7.39
C GLU A 92 28.52 -2.25 7.70
N TRP A 93 28.20 -1.93 8.94
CA TRP A 93 26.82 -1.78 9.39
C TRP A 93 26.06 -0.71 8.59
N VAL A 94 26.63 0.47 8.36
CA VAL A 94 25.98 1.54 7.56
C VAL A 94 25.78 1.12 6.11
N VAL A 95 26.74 0.40 5.54
CA VAL A 95 26.68 -0.09 4.16
C VAL A 95 25.53 -1.08 3.97
N ASP A 96 25.37 -1.99 4.94
CA ASP A 96 24.40 -3.07 4.90
C ASP A 96 23.01 -2.67 5.43
N ALA A 97 22.90 -1.56 6.16
CA ALA A 97 21.63 -1.10 6.71
C ALA A 97 20.57 -0.80 5.63
N ASP A 98 19.33 -1.20 5.85
CA ASP A 98 18.23 -0.93 4.92
C ASP A 98 17.96 0.56 4.74
N TYR A 99 17.54 0.96 3.53
CA TYR A 99 17.24 2.36 3.22
C TYR A 99 16.17 2.93 4.15
N ASP A 100 15.06 2.20 4.36
CA ASP A 100 13.97 2.64 5.22
C ASP A 100 14.41 2.76 6.69
N TYR A 101 15.30 1.86 7.13
CA TYR A 101 15.88 1.96 8.45
C TYR A 101 16.68 3.26 8.59
N LEU A 102 17.59 3.53 7.65
CA LEU A 102 18.42 4.72 7.69
C LEU A 102 17.56 5.97 7.67
N MET A 103 16.61 6.07 6.74
CA MET A 103 15.71 7.21 6.67
C MET A 103 14.87 7.41 7.94
N GLY A 104 14.44 6.33 8.59
CA GLY A 104 13.75 6.38 9.88
C GLY A 104 14.59 6.92 11.04
N LYS A 105 15.90 7.10 10.87
CA LYS A 105 16.81 7.74 11.83
C LYS A 105 17.14 9.19 11.49
N THR A 106 16.54 9.73 10.44
CA THR A 106 16.73 11.11 9.97
C THR A 106 15.57 11.98 10.42
N CYS A 107 15.73 13.30 10.30
CA CYS A 107 14.62 14.24 10.46
C CYS A 107 13.79 14.44 9.18
N VAL A 108 14.14 13.77 8.08
CA VAL A 108 13.43 13.88 6.82
C VAL A 108 12.07 13.21 6.97
N LYS A 109 11.01 13.98 6.76
CA LYS A 109 9.65 13.46 6.75
C LYS A 109 9.38 12.82 5.40
N LYS A 110 8.59 11.75 5.43
CA LYS A 110 7.96 11.24 4.22
C LYS A 110 6.96 12.29 3.71
N GLU A 111 6.87 12.41 2.40
CA GLU A 111 5.90 13.26 1.71
C GLU A 111 4.80 12.36 1.16
N TYR A 112 3.57 12.86 1.19
CA TYR A 112 2.43 12.15 0.67
C TYR A 112 2.58 11.94 -0.85
N ASP A 113 2.41 10.70 -1.31
CA ASP A 113 2.44 10.34 -2.72
C ASP A 113 1.05 9.90 -3.17
N ALA A 114 0.42 10.77 -3.97
CA ALA A 114 -0.89 10.56 -4.54
C ALA A 114 -0.94 9.30 -5.42
N GLU A 115 0.07 9.09 -6.26
CA GLU A 115 0.07 7.97 -7.21
C GLU A 115 0.31 6.65 -6.47
N ALA A 116 1.26 6.61 -5.53
CA ALA A 116 1.47 5.41 -4.71
C ALA A 116 0.26 5.10 -3.82
N THR A 117 -0.47 6.12 -3.36
CA THR A 117 -1.73 5.93 -2.63
C THR A 117 -2.81 5.37 -3.54
N TYR A 118 -2.98 5.93 -4.73
CA TYR A 118 -3.90 5.41 -5.74
C TYR A 118 -3.61 3.95 -6.10
N GLU A 119 -2.36 3.62 -6.42
CA GLU A 119 -1.95 2.25 -6.73
C GLU A 119 -2.25 1.29 -5.59
N TYR A 120 -1.98 1.71 -4.35
CA TYR A 120 -2.29 0.92 -3.15
C TYR A 120 -3.79 0.66 -3.01
N LEU A 121 -4.63 1.67 -3.20
CA LEU A 121 -6.09 1.53 -3.09
C LEU A 121 -6.65 0.62 -4.18
N ILE A 122 -6.17 0.76 -5.42
CA ILE A 122 -6.59 -0.11 -6.52
C ILE A 122 -6.07 -1.54 -6.31
N HIS A 123 -4.85 -1.71 -5.81
CA HIS A 123 -4.34 -3.02 -5.46
C HIS A 123 -5.19 -3.66 -4.35
N THR A 124 -5.53 -2.91 -3.31
CA THR A 124 -6.37 -3.37 -2.20
C THR A 124 -7.77 -3.78 -2.69
N ALA A 125 -8.39 -2.98 -3.56
CA ALA A 125 -9.69 -3.31 -4.14
C ALA A 125 -9.65 -4.54 -5.06
N ASN A 126 -8.51 -4.85 -5.67
CA ASN A 126 -8.35 -6.03 -6.51
C ASN A 126 -7.71 -7.21 -5.78
N ARG A 127 -7.26 -7.05 -4.53
CA ARG A 127 -6.43 -8.01 -3.82
C ARG A 127 -7.09 -9.38 -3.76
N GLU A 128 -8.33 -9.43 -3.28
CA GLU A 128 -9.09 -10.69 -3.22
C GLU A 128 -9.28 -11.31 -4.61
N ALA A 129 -9.58 -10.50 -5.64
CA ALA A 129 -9.71 -10.98 -7.01
C ALA A 129 -8.43 -11.63 -7.52
N ILE A 130 -7.29 -10.98 -7.25
CA ILE A 130 -5.96 -11.43 -7.67
C ILE A 130 -5.57 -12.68 -6.88
N GLU A 131 -5.72 -12.69 -5.55
CA GLU A 131 -5.43 -13.84 -4.68
C GLU A 131 -6.24 -15.07 -5.11
N HIS A 132 -7.50 -14.87 -5.52
CA HIS A 132 -8.32 -15.96 -6.05
C HIS A 132 -7.91 -16.43 -7.44
N LEU A 133 -7.53 -15.52 -8.34
CA LEU A 133 -7.03 -15.91 -9.66
C LEU A 133 -5.69 -16.64 -9.59
N LEU A 134 -4.83 -16.24 -8.66
CA LEU A 134 -3.52 -16.85 -8.43
C LEU A 134 -3.63 -18.16 -7.61
N GLY A 135 -4.73 -18.33 -6.89
CA GLY A 135 -5.02 -19.47 -6.04
C GLY A 135 -4.42 -19.31 -4.65
N HIS A 136 -5.23 -19.53 -3.61
CA HIS A 136 -4.76 -19.50 -2.23
C HIS A 136 -3.97 -20.76 -1.89
N SER A 137 -2.96 -20.67 -1.02
CA SER A 137 -2.21 -21.83 -0.53
C SER A 137 -3.07 -22.83 0.25
N GLU A 138 -4.20 -22.38 0.77
CA GLU A 138 -5.14 -23.18 1.57
C GLU A 138 -6.23 -23.86 0.74
N TRP A 139 -6.30 -23.59 -0.57
CA TRP A 139 -7.30 -24.23 -1.42
C TRP A 139 -7.00 -25.70 -1.64
N SER A 140 -8.04 -26.53 -1.62
CA SER A 140 -7.88 -27.94 -1.90
C SER A 140 -7.35 -28.13 -3.33
N TYR A 141 -6.68 -29.26 -3.58
CA TYR A 141 -6.20 -29.61 -4.92
C TYR A 141 -7.33 -29.61 -5.96
N GLN A 142 -8.56 -29.94 -5.56
CA GLN A 142 -9.73 -29.96 -6.45
C GLN A 142 -10.19 -28.54 -6.81
N ASP A 143 -10.19 -27.61 -5.86
CA ASP A 143 -10.57 -26.21 -6.07
C ASP A 143 -9.54 -25.49 -6.96
N GLN A 144 -8.25 -25.71 -6.69
CA GLN A 144 -7.16 -25.18 -7.53
C GLN A 144 -7.25 -25.73 -8.97
N ARG A 145 -7.61 -27.00 -9.14
CA ARG A 145 -7.75 -27.64 -10.45
C ARG A 145 -8.98 -27.14 -11.21
N TYR A 146 -10.10 -26.89 -10.53
CA TYR A 146 -11.32 -26.33 -11.09
C TYR A 146 -11.06 -24.92 -11.64
N ILE A 147 -10.41 -24.05 -10.85
CA ILE A 147 -10.10 -22.68 -11.25
C ILE A 147 -9.07 -22.63 -12.39
N ARG A 148 -8.04 -23.48 -12.35
CA ARG A 148 -7.05 -23.60 -13.46
C ARG A 148 -7.64 -24.17 -14.75
N ARG A 149 -8.76 -24.89 -14.70
CA ARG A 149 -9.47 -25.47 -15.87
C ARG A 149 -10.64 -24.61 -16.36
N ASN A 150 -10.47 -23.29 -16.31
CA ASN A 150 -11.46 -22.26 -16.68
C ASN A 150 -12.58 -22.00 -15.65
N GLY A 151 -12.61 -22.67 -14.49
CA GLY A 151 -13.79 -22.79 -13.62
C GLY A 151 -14.06 -21.65 -12.66
N VAL A 152 -14.56 -20.52 -13.17
CA VAL A 152 -15.54 -19.65 -12.44
C VAL A 152 -16.31 -18.83 -13.48
N ARG A 153 -15.59 -18.27 -14.46
CA ARG A 153 -16.14 -17.43 -15.53
C ARG A 153 -17.22 -18.10 -16.40
N PRO A 154 -17.07 -19.35 -16.86
CA PRO A 154 -18.10 -20.06 -17.63
C PRO A 154 -19.35 -20.30 -16.79
N ASP A 155 -19.21 -20.64 -15.52
CA ASP A 155 -20.34 -20.94 -14.64
C ASP A 155 -21.10 -19.66 -14.27
N ILE A 156 -20.39 -18.54 -14.06
CA ILE A 156 -20.97 -17.20 -13.99
C ILE A 156 -21.78 -16.87 -15.26
N ARG A 157 -21.21 -17.14 -16.44
CA ARG A 157 -21.88 -16.85 -17.73
C ARG A 157 -23.11 -17.73 -17.90
N ARG A 158 -23.03 -18.99 -17.48
CA ARG A 158 -24.14 -19.94 -17.48
C ARG A 158 -25.26 -19.45 -16.56
N TYR A 159 -24.93 -19.11 -15.32
CA TYR A 159 -25.91 -18.58 -14.36
C TYR A 159 -26.59 -17.30 -14.85
N ARG A 160 -25.84 -16.33 -15.41
CA ARG A 160 -26.42 -15.10 -16.00
C ARG A 160 -27.39 -15.41 -17.15
N LYS A 161 -27.10 -16.45 -17.92
CA LYS A 161 -27.97 -16.88 -19.02
C LYS A 161 -29.25 -17.51 -18.47
N GLU A 162 -29.13 -18.42 -17.49
CA GLU A 162 -30.26 -19.08 -16.82
C GLU A 162 -31.18 -18.07 -16.11
N CYS A 163 -30.63 -17.08 -15.41
CA CYS A 163 -31.43 -16.01 -14.80
C CYS A 163 -32.17 -15.15 -15.84
N LYS A 164 -31.55 -14.90 -17.00
CA LYS A 164 -32.20 -14.14 -18.08
C LYS A 164 -33.35 -14.93 -18.70
N GLU A 165 -33.18 -16.24 -18.86
CA GLU A 165 -34.22 -17.14 -19.36
C GLU A 165 -35.38 -17.22 -18.36
N ALA A 166 -35.09 -17.41 -17.07
CA ALA A 166 -36.07 -17.38 -15.99
C ALA A 166 -36.88 -16.07 -15.92
N ALA A 167 -36.22 -14.92 -16.14
CA ALA A 167 -36.92 -13.63 -16.16
C ALA A 167 -37.91 -13.52 -17.33
N LEU A 168 -37.55 -14.04 -18.51
CA LEU A 168 -38.45 -14.07 -19.67
C LEU A 168 -39.63 -15.01 -19.46
N GLU A 169 -39.40 -16.16 -18.80
CA GLU A 169 -40.47 -17.11 -18.44
C GLU A 169 -41.43 -16.51 -17.42
N TYR A 170 -40.91 -15.78 -16.43
CA TYR A 170 -41.71 -15.03 -15.47
C TYR A 170 -42.56 -13.95 -16.15
N GLU A 171 -41.96 -13.14 -17.04
CA GLU A 171 -42.70 -12.11 -17.78
C GLU A 171 -43.84 -12.71 -18.61
N ALA A 172 -43.61 -13.86 -19.25
CA ALA A 172 -44.64 -14.58 -19.99
C ALA A 172 -45.76 -15.10 -19.08
N ALA A 173 -45.41 -15.75 -17.96
CA ALA A 173 -46.38 -16.25 -16.99
C ALA A 173 -47.19 -15.12 -16.33
N PHE A 174 -46.55 -13.99 -16.06
CA PHE A 174 -47.22 -12.81 -15.50
C PHE A 174 -48.17 -12.16 -16.51
N ALA A 175 -47.81 -12.14 -17.80
CA ALA A 175 -48.70 -11.67 -18.87
C ALA A 175 -49.92 -12.58 -19.06
N GLU A 176 -49.74 -13.90 -18.94
CA GLU A 176 -50.85 -14.87 -18.95
C GLU A 176 -51.77 -14.69 -17.72
N TYR A 177 -51.18 -14.50 -16.53
CA TYR A 177 -51.93 -14.21 -15.30
C TYR A 177 -52.77 -12.93 -15.41
N THR A 178 -52.22 -11.87 -16.02
CA THR A 178 -52.93 -10.59 -16.17
C THR A 178 -54.05 -10.65 -17.20
N THR A 179 -53.98 -11.56 -18.18
CA THR A 179 -54.97 -11.70 -19.26
C THR A 179 -56.01 -12.78 -19.01
N GLY A 180 -55.76 -13.71 -18.09
CA GLY A 180 -56.67 -14.80 -17.73
C GLY A 180 -57.91 -14.38 -16.92
N GLU A 181 -59.06 -14.98 -17.22
CA GLU A 181 -60.32 -14.80 -16.46
C GLU A 181 -60.31 -15.55 -15.11
N GLN A 182 -59.46 -16.57 -14.96
CA GLN A 182 -59.24 -17.29 -13.71
C GLN A 182 -57.96 -16.79 -13.04
N LYS A 183 -58.11 -16.00 -11.99
CA LYS A 183 -56.99 -15.58 -11.15
C LYS A 183 -56.61 -16.70 -10.19
N GLU A 184 -55.74 -17.59 -10.64
CA GLU A 184 -55.00 -18.46 -9.73
C GLU A 184 -53.99 -17.64 -8.88
N GLU A 185 -53.03 -18.31 -8.25
CA GLU A 185 -51.99 -17.66 -7.45
C GLU A 185 -51.07 -16.82 -8.37
N GLU A 186 -50.72 -15.60 -7.95
CA GLU A 186 -49.85 -14.71 -8.72
C GLU A 186 -48.46 -15.34 -8.88
N PRO A 187 -47.96 -15.54 -10.11
CA PRO A 187 -46.63 -16.11 -10.34
C PRO A 187 -45.59 -15.22 -9.66
N ARG A 188 -44.62 -15.82 -8.97
CA ARG A 188 -43.49 -15.09 -8.36
C ARG A 188 -42.23 -15.38 -9.16
N LEU A 189 -41.40 -14.36 -9.36
CA LEU A 189 -40.11 -14.50 -10.06
C LEU A 189 -39.25 -15.61 -9.45
N GLU A 190 -39.34 -15.79 -8.14
CA GLU A 190 -38.59 -16.78 -7.38
C GLU A 190 -38.95 -18.23 -7.72
N ASP A 191 -40.08 -18.46 -8.38
CA ASP A 191 -40.54 -19.79 -8.80
C ASP A 191 -39.91 -20.22 -10.14
N PHE A 192 -39.35 -19.27 -10.90
CA PHE A 192 -38.70 -19.47 -12.20
C PHE A 192 -37.18 -19.51 -12.11
N LEU A 193 -36.60 -19.05 -11.00
CA LEU A 193 -35.15 -19.08 -10.80
C LEU A 193 -34.65 -20.53 -10.58
N PRO A 194 -33.45 -20.89 -11.10
CA PRO A 194 -32.89 -22.23 -10.94
C PRO A 194 -32.77 -22.66 -9.46
N TYR A 195 -32.99 -23.96 -9.19
CA TYR A 195 -33.08 -24.52 -7.83
C TYR A 195 -31.81 -24.30 -6.98
N LYS A 196 -32.07 -24.06 -5.70
CA LYS A 196 -31.18 -23.57 -4.63
C LYS A 196 -29.91 -24.40 -4.37
N GLU A 197 -29.88 -25.66 -4.78
CA GLU A 197 -28.86 -26.65 -4.41
C GLU A 197 -27.77 -26.84 -5.48
N GLU A 198 -27.99 -26.38 -6.71
CA GLU A 198 -26.96 -26.45 -7.77
C GLU A 198 -25.99 -25.23 -7.73
N PHE A 199 -26.30 -24.19 -6.95
CA PHE A 199 -25.44 -23.00 -6.82
C PHE A 199 -25.46 -22.33 -5.42
N GLY A 200 -25.81 -23.08 -4.36
CA GLY A 200 -25.59 -22.64 -2.98
C GLY A 200 -26.44 -21.46 -2.48
N SER A 201 -27.72 -21.70 -2.22
CA SER A 201 -28.53 -21.04 -1.19
C SER A 201 -28.32 -19.54 -0.90
N VAL A 202 -28.77 -18.63 -1.79
CA VAL A 202 -29.12 -17.25 -1.41
C VAL A 202 -30.17 -16.71 -2.36
N LEU A 203 -31.32 -16.30 -1.83
CA LEU A 203 -32.21 -15.22 -2.29
C LEU A 203 -33.51 -15.31 -1.47
N ARG A 204 -34.24 -14.19 -1.42
CA ARG A 204 -35.42 -13.78 -0.62
C ARG A 204 -35.03 -12.78 0.50
N ASN A 205 -35.60 -11.58 0.63
CA ASN A 205 -36.88 -11.07 0.09
C ASN A 205 -37.00 -9.49 0.17
N PRO A 206 -38.18 -8.83 -0.03
CA PRO A 206 -38.46 -7.89 -1.12
C PRO A 206 -38.88 -6.48 -0.66
N GLY A 207 -38.93 -5.50 -1.58
CA GLY A 207 -39.57 -4.20 -1.31
C GLY A 207 -38.65 -3.01 -1.58
N TRP A 208 -38.23 -2.85 -2.83
CA TRP A 208 -37.53 -1.65 -3.27
C TRP A 208 -38.53 -0.51 -3.49
N LYS A 209 -38.34 0.59 -2.77
CA LYS A 209 -38.89 1.91 -3.10
C LYS A 209 -37.70 2.87 -3.22
N ASP A 210 -37.61 3.55 -4.36
CA ASP A 210 -36.41 4.29 -4.83
C ASP A 210 -35.81 5.33 -3.88
N ASN A 211 -36.48 5.72 -2.80
CA ASN A 211 -36.18 6.99 -2.11
C ASN A 211 -35.63 6.87 -0.68
N THR A 212 -35.34 5.68 -0.15
CA THR A 212 -34.67 5.55 1.16
C THR A 212 -33.86 4.26 1.25
N LEU A 213 -32.63 4.27 0.73
CA LEU A 213 -31.67 3.20 1.03
C LEU A 213 -31.16 3.38 2.46
N SER A 214 -31.59 2.51 3.38
CA SER A 214 -30.98 2.43 4.71
C SER A 214 -29.73 1.56 4.68
N ARG A 215 -28.80 1.73 5.64
CA ARG A 215 -27.60 0.88 5.79
C ARG A 215 -27.94 -0.62 5.91
N ALA A 216 -29.14 -0.96 6.38
CA ALA A 216 -29.62 -2.34 6.48
C ALA A 216 -30.01 -2.95 5.12
N ASP A 217 -30.55 -2.14 4.20
CA ASP A 217 -30.91 -2.58 2.84
C ASP A 217 -29.65 -2.89 2.01
N TYR A 218 -28.59 -2.12 2.24
CA TYR A 218 -27.25 -2.41 1.72
C TYR A 218 -26.70 -3.76 2.18
N SER A 219 -26.87 -4.12 3.47
CA SER A 219 -26.39 -5.39 4.02
C SER A 219 -27.05 -6.63 3.37
N ASN A 220 -28.30 -6.51 2.93
CA ASN A 220 -29.02 -7.62 2.29
C ASN A 220 -28.62 -7.83 0.82
N VAL A 221 -28.41 -6.74 0.08
CA VAL A 221 -27.85 -6.79 -1.29
C VAL A 221 -26.40 -7.28 -1.25
N HIS A 222 -25.63 -6.80 -0.26
CA HIS A 222 -24.28 -7.24 0.07
C HIS A 222 -24.23 -8.76 0.27
N HIS A 223 -25.06 -9.33 1.14
CA HIS A 223 -25.09 -10.79 1.33
C HIS A 223 -25.45 -11.59 0.08
N THR A 224 -26.27 -11.03 -0.81
CA THR A 224 -26.74 -11.71 -2.02
C THR A 224 -25.69 -11.68 -3.13
N VAL A 225 -25.02 -10.55 -3.35
CA VAL A 225 -23.98 -10.42 -4.37
C VAL A 225 -22.64 -10.96 -3.88
N SER A 226 -22.25 -10.73 -2.62
CA SER A 226 -21.01 -11.25 -2.04
C SER A 226 -20.97 -12.78 -1.98
N ARG A 227 -22.11 -13.48 -1.83
CA ARG A 227 -22.15 -14.95 -1.87
C ARG A 227 -22.14 -15.55 -3.27
N ALA A 228 -22.70 -14.87 -4.27
CA ALA A 228 -22.54 -15.26 -5.67
C ALA A 228 -21.14 -14.94 -6.22
N TRP A 229 -20.39 -14.05 -5.55
CA TRP A 229 -19.13 -13.49 -6.00
C TRP A 229 -18.10 -13.35 -4.87
N TYR A 230 -17.90 -14.43 -4.12
CA TYR A 230 -16.90 -14.56 -3.04
C TYR A 230 -15.44 -14.40 -3.52
N VAL A 231 -15.22 -13.90 -4.75
CA VAL A 231 -14.01 -14.16 -5.53
C VAL A 231 -13.36 -12.88 -6.11
N CYS A 232 -13.79 -11.65 -5.77
CA CYS A 232 -13.33 -10.49 -6.58
C CYS A 232 -13.13 -9.10 -5.95
N GLY A 233 -12.92 -8.95 -4.64
CA GLY A 233 -12.68 -7.62 -4.04
C GLY A 233 -13.90 -6.70 -4.19
N TYR A 234 -15.06 -7.32 -4.39
CA TYR A 234 -16.32 -6.66 -4.71
C TYR A 234 -16.74 -5.72 -3.57
N GLU A 235 -16.54 -6.15 -2.33
CA GLU A 235 -16.91 -5.38 -1.14
C GLU A 235 -16.13 -4.06 -1.07
N THR A 236 -14.82 -4.10 -1.35
CA THR A 236 -13.98 -2.90 -1.43
C THR A 236 -14.43 -1.98 -2.57
N TRP A 237 -14.70 -2.52 -3.76
CA TRP A 237 -15.18 -1.74 -4.89
C TRP A 237 -16.54 -1.08 -4.62
N VAL A 238 -17.48 -1.80 -4.00
CA VAL A 238 -18.78 -1.24 -3.60
C VAL A 238 -18.59 -0.15 -2.56
N SER A 239 -17.71 -0.36 -1.58
CA SER A 239 -17.44 0.63 -0.54
C SER A 239 -16.87 1.93 -1.13
N PHE A 240 -15.95 1.82 -2.09
CA PHE A 240 -15.47 2.98 -2.85
C PHE A 240 -16.57 3.69 -3.63
N TRP A 241 -17.42 2.95 -4.35
CA TRP A 241 -18.54 3.55 -5.08
C TRP A 241 -19.54 4.26 -4.16
N VAL A 242 -19.89 3.65 -3.02
CA VAL A 242 -20.80 4.26 -2.03
C VAL A 242 -20.20 5.54 -1.46
N ALA A 243 -18.92 5.53 -1.10
CA ALA A 243 -18.23 6.70 -0.56
C ALA A 243 -18.12 7.84 -1.59
N LEU A 244 -17.80 7.53 -2.85
CA LEU A 244 -17.78 8.53 -3.94
C LEU A 244 -19.16 9.15 -4.16
N ARG A 245 -20.21 8.32 -4.18
CA ARG A 245 -21.59 8.78 -4.36
C ARG A 245 -22.07 9.64 -3.19
N ALA A 246 -21.79 9.21 -1.95
CA ALA A 246 -22.21 9.91 -0.74
C ALA A 246 -21.60 11.32 -0.64
N ASN A 247 -20.36 11.47 -1.12
CA ASN A 247 -19.64 12.76 -1.13
C ASN A 247 -19.90 13.60 -2.39
N GLY A 248 -20.76 13.13 -3.31
CA GLY A 248 -21.09 13.87 -4.53
C GLY A 248 -19.98 13.93 -5.58
N TYR A 249 -18.91 13.15 -5.42
CA TYR A 249 -17.84 13.03 -6.41
C TYR A 249 -18.27 12.27 -7.66
N TYR A 250 -19.31 11.43 -7.53
CA TYR A 250 -19.85 10.63 -8.64
C TYR A 250 -21.36 10.79 -8.75
N ASP A 251 -21.84 11.32 -9.87
CA ASP A 251 -23.27 11.40 -10.20
C ASP A 251 -23.69 10.25 -11.14
N PRO A 252 -24.40 9.22 -10.63
CA PRO A 252 -24.87 8.11 -11.44
C PRO A 252 -25.91 8.52 -12.49
N THR A 253 -26.54 9.69 -12.38
CA THR A 253 -27.57 10.15 -13.33
C THR A 253 -26.99 10.67 -14.64
N ALA A 254 -25.67 10.90 -14.71
CA ALA A 254 -24.99 11.30 -15.93
C ALA A 254 -24.95 10.19 -17.01
N ASN A 255 -25.18 8.93 -16.63
CA ASN A 255 -25.28 7.77 -17.53
C ASN A 255 -26.74 7.31 -17.63
N SER A 256 -27.50 7.85 -18.59
CA SER A 256 -28.96 7.70 -18.71
C SER A 256 -29.48 6.29 -19.03
N ASP A 257 -28.60 5.32 -19.30
CA ASP A 257 -28.97 4.06 -19.98
C ASP A 257 -28.97 2.81 -19.07
N ASN A 258 -28.70 2.96 -17.76
CA ASN A 258 -28.67 1.82 -16.83
C ASN A 258 -29.05 2.31 -15.43
N PRO A 259 -29.80 1.56 -14.61
CA PRO A 259 -30.11 1.97 -13.24
C PRO A 259 -28.85 1.86 -12.36
N ASP A 260 -27.99 2.87 -12.45
CA ASP A 260 -26.71 3.06 -11.76
C ASP A 260 -26.87 3.33 -10.24
N ALA A 261 -28.05 3.04 -9.70
CA ALA A 261 -28.34 3.03 -8.26
C ALA A 261 -28.04 1.69 -7.59
N HIS A 262 -27.70 0.64 -8.37
CA HIS A 262 -27.47 -0.71 -7.85
C HIS A 262 -25.97 -1.05 -7.69
N PRO A 263 -25.55 -1.72 -6.61
CA PRO A 263 -24.16 -2.16 -6.39
C PRO A 263 -23.54 -2.99 -7.53
N THR A 264 -24.35 -3.59 -8.40
CA THR A 264 -23.88 -4.27 -9.62
C THR A 264 -23.18 -3.34 -10.60
N PHE A 265 -23.29 -2.02 -10.44
CA PHE A 265 -22.52 -1.00 -11.14
C PHE A 265 -21.03 -1.34 -11.17
N VAL A 266 -20.46 -1.74 -10.02
CA VAL A 266 -19.04 -2.04 -9.90
C VAL A 266 -18.65 -3.34 -10.60
N LEU A 267 -19.58 -4.11 -11.17
CA LEU A 267 -19.26 -5.32 -11.94
C LEU A 267 -18.91 -5.01 -13.40
N ASN A 268 -19.26 -3.83 -13.90
CA ASN A 268 -18.94 -3.43 -15.25
C ASN A 268 -17.50 -2.88 -15.31
N PRO A 269 -16.61 -3.42 -16.18
CA PRO A 269 -15.24 -2.94 -16.32
C PRO A 269 -15.15 -1.45 -16.67
N ARG A 270 -16.07 -0.93 -17.48
CA ARG A 270 -16.12 0.49 -17.84
C ARG A 270 -16.37 1.35 -16.60
N ASN A 271 -17.36 0.97 -15.81
CA ASN A 271 -17.73 1.67 -14.59
C ASN A 271 -16.59 1.63 -13.54
N ARG A 272 -15.85 0.51 -13.44
CA ARG A 272 -14.63 0.45 -12.62
C ARG A 272 -13.54 1.40 -13.12
N GLN A 273 -13.42 1.60 -14.42
CA GLN A 273 -12.46 2.54 -15.00
C GLN A 273 -12.81 3.97 -14.55
N GLU A 274 -14.09 4.34 -14.61
CA GLU A 274 -14.59 5.64 -14.17
C GLU A 274 -14.34 5.84 -12.66
N LEU A 275 -14.63 4.84 -11.82
CA LEU A 275 -14.30 4.89 -10.39
C LEU A 275 -12.81 5.05 -10.12
N LYS A 276 -11.94 4.41 -10.92
CA LYS A 276 -10.48 4.58 -10.78
C LYS A 276 -10.04 6.00 -11.08
N GLU A 277 -10.61 6.61 -12.11
CA GLU A 277 -10.29 8.00 -12.47
C GLU A 277 -10.70 8.96 -11.35
N GLU A 278 -11.89 8.78 -10.76
CA GLU A 278 -12.32 9.58 -9.61
C GLU A 278 -11.45 9.36 -8.37
N ILE A 279 -11.11 8.11 -8.04
CA ILE A 279 -10.19 7.83 -6.91
C ILE A 279 -8.82 8.46 -7.15
N ARG A 280 -8.31 8.44 -8.39
CA ARG A 280 -7.04 9.08 -8.72
C ARG A 280 -7.10 10.59 -8.51
N ASN A 281 -8.18 11.23 -8.97
CA ASN A 281 -8.38 12.68 -8.78
C ASN A 281 -8.45 13.03 -7.27
N LEU A 282 -9.10 12.20 -6.46
CA LEU A 282 -9.13 12.38 -5.00
C LEU A 282 -7.76 12.21 -4.36
N CYS A 283 -6.93 11.28 -4.85
CA CYS A 283 -5.58 11.11 -4.34
C CYS A 283 -4.70 12.36 -4.55
N ASP A 284 -4.98 13.23 -5.53
CA ASP A 284 -4.26 14.50 -5.65
C ASP A 284 -4.55 15.46 -4.47
N GLN A 285 -5.62 15.19 -3.72
CA GLN A 285 -6.10 15.99 -2.59
C GLN A 285 -6.03 15.20 -1.27
N GLN A 286 -4.88 15.27 -0.58
CA GLN A 286 -4.61 14.48 0.63
C GLN A 286 -5.71 14.57 1.72
N HIS A 287 -6.40 15.70 1.85
CA HIS A 287 -7.47 15.85 2.85
C HIS A 287 -8.76 15.14 2.43
N GLU A 288 -9.13 15.20 1.15
CA GLU A 288 -10.33 14.56 0.62
C GLU A 288 -10.20 13.03 0.65
N ILE A 289 -9.00 12.50 0.36
CA ILE A 289 -8.79 11.03 0.39
C ILE A 289 -8.94 10.46 1.81
N VAL A 290 -8.57 11.21 2.85
CA VAL A 290 -8.76 10.77 4.25
C VAL A 290 -10.24 10.61 4.57
N GLU A 291 -11.05 11.60 4.17
CA GLU A 291 -12.49 11.56 4.41
C GLU A 291 -13.15 10.44 3.59
N PHE A 292 -12.77 10.31 2.32
CA PHE A 292 -13.20 9.22 1.46
C PHE A 292 -12.91 7.84 2.06
N LEU A 293 -11.70 7.59 2.57
CA LEU A 293 -11.33 6.29 3.14
C LEU A 293 -12.13 5.97 4.40
N ARG A 294 -12.31 6.96 5.28
CA ARG A 294 -13.16 6.81 6.47
C ARG A 294 -14.59 6.43 6.08
N ASP A 295 -15.13 7.10 5.07
CA ASP A 295 -16.51 6.86 4.62
C ASP A 295 -16.65 5.53 3.86
N ALA A 296 -15.58 5.08 3.21
CA ALA A 296 -15.47 3.75 2.60
C ALA A 296 -15.26 2.62 3.64
N GLY A 297 -15.25 2.94 4.94
CA GLY A 297 -15.16 1.95 6.02
C GLY A 297 -13.74 1.47 6.33
N PHE A 298 -12.71 2.18 5.85
CA PHE A 298 -11.33 1.93 6.25
C PHE A 298 -11.05 2.62 7.58
N GLU A 299 -10.66 1.84 8.59
CA GLU A 299 -10.38 2.35 9.94
C GLU A 299 -9.01 3.05 10.02
N ASP A 300 -8.05 2.60 9.23
CA ASP A 300 -6.69 3.15 9.19
C ASP A 300 -6.48 4.08 7.99
N TYR A 301 -5.62 5.09 8.16
CA TYR A 301 -5.17 5.92 7.04
C TYR A 301 -4.15 5.16 6.19
N TYR A 302 -4.49 4.98 4.90
CA TYR A 302 -3.66 4.26 3.93
C TYR A 302 -2.93 5.18 2.94
N GLY A 303 -2.65 6.43 3.32
CA GLY A 303 -1.80 7.27 2.50
C GLY A 303 -0.40 6.68 2.41
N SER A 304 0.05 6.43 1.18
CA SER A 304 1.43 6.03 0.91
C SER A 304 2.32 7.26 1.04
N ASP A 305 3.03 7.36 2.15
CA ASP A 305 4.06 8.37 2.31
C ASP A 305 5.42 7.79 1.86
N ILE A 306 6.08 8.46 0.91
CA ILE A 306 7.41 8.10 0.42
C ILE A 306 8.44 9.14 0.82
N TYR A 307 9.70 8.72 0.95
CA TYR A 307 10.77 9.69 1.07
C TYR A 307 11.03 10.35 -0.30
N PRO A 308 11.34 11.66 -0.33
CA PRO A 308 11.67 12.34 -1.58
C PRO A 308 12.78 11.63 -2.34
N VAL A 309 12.65 11.47 -3.65
CA VAL A 309 13.60 10.71 -4.51
C VAL A 309 15.06 11.13 -4.31
N ARG A 310 15.32 12.42 -4.04
CA ARG A 310 16.66 12.94 -3.72
C ARG A 310 17.35 12.24 -2.54
N THR A 311 16.57 11.81 -1.55
CA THR A 311 17.11 11.17 -0.34
C THR A 311 17.67 9.79 -0.61
N LYS A 312 17.13 9.07 -1.60
CA LYS A 312 17.71 7.82 -2.08
C LYS A 312 19.13 8.02 -2.57
N TRP A 313 19.35 9.03 -3.41
CA TRP A 313 20.68 9.37 -3.91
C TRP A 313 21.64 9.80 -2.79
N GLN A 314 21.14 10.54 -1.79
CA GLN A 314 21.93 10.95 -0.63
C GLN A 314 22.35 9.75 0.23
N ILE A 315 21.44 8.81 0.52
CA ILE A 315 21.77 7.58 1.25
C ILE A 315 22.73 6.70 0.45
N ASP A 316 22.52 6.55 -0.85
CA ASP A 316 23.42 5.78 -1.71
C ASP A 316 24.82 6.41 -1.76
N ALA A 317 24.92 7.75 -1.76
CA ALA A 317 26.19 8.46 -1.67
C ALA A 317 26.88 8.22 -0.32
N ILE A 318 26.14 8.27 0.79
CA ILE A 318 26.65 7.95 2.14
C ILE A 318 27.19 6.51 2.16
N LYS A 319 26.38 5.54 1.71
CA LYS A 319 26.80 4.13 1.63
C LYS A 319 28.03 3.95 0.75
N HIS A 320 28.09 4.64 -0.38
CA HIS A 320 29.25 4.59 -1.26
C HIS A 320 30.51 5.15 -0.57
N GLY A 321 30.42 6.30 0.10
CA GLY A 321 31.54 6.86 0.84
C GLY A 321 31.97 5.95 2.00
N CYS A 322 31.04 5.33 2.72
CA CYS A 322 31.34 4.32 3.74
C CYS A 322 32.08 3.10 3.15
N LYS A 323 31.70 2.61 1.96
CA LYS A 323 32.43 1.54 1.25
C LYS A 323 33.87 1.94 0.93
N MET A 324 34.09 3.18 0.49
CA MET A 324 35.44 3.68 0.22
C MET A 324 36.29 3.76 1.49
N LEU A 325 35.72 4.24 2.59
CA LEU A 325 36.39 4.27 3.89
C LEU A 325 36.69 2.87 4.40
N LEU A 326 35.75 1.93 4.25
CA LEU A 326 35.93 0.54 4.64
C LEU A 326 37.08 -0.12 3.87
N ALA A 327 37.17 0.12 2.56
CA ALA A 327 38.27 -0.37 1.73
C ALA A 327 39.62 0.19 2.19
N LYS A 328 39.66 1.48 2.55
CA LYS A 328 40.88 2.13 3.09
C LYS A 328 41.30 1.53 4.43
N VAL A 329 40.37 1.42 5.38
CA VAL A 329 40.63 0.82 6.71
C VAL A 329 41.15 -0.60 6.56
N THR A 330 40.55 -1.40 5.68
CA THR A 330 41.00 -2.77 5.41
C THR A 330 42.40 -2.82 4.82
N ALA A 331 42.73 -1.93 3.88
CA ALA A 331 44.08 -1.84 3.30
C ALA A 331 45.13 -1.42 4.35
N ASP A 332 44.79 -0.46 5.21
CA ASP A 332 45.67 0.01 6.29
C ASP A 332 45.95 -1.11 7.32
N GLU A 333 44.91 -1.89 7.69
CA GLU A 333 45.05 -3.08 8.56
C GLU A 333 45.96 -4.15 7.93
N GLU A 334 45.80 -4.44 6.64
CA GLU A 334 46.65 -5.39 5.92
C GLU A 334 48.11 -4.94 5.85
N MET A 335 48.36 -3.66 5.59
CA MET A 335 49.71 -3.09 5.59
C MET A 335 50.36 -3.17 6.97
N ALA A 336 49.61 -2.83 8.03
CA ALA A 336 50.09 -2.96 9.41
C ALA A 336 50.40 -4.42 9.78
N ALA A 337 49.55 -5.37 9.39
CA ALA A 337 49.78 -6.79 9.62
C ALA A 337 51.00 -7.34 8.88
N ARG A 338 51.30 -6.83 7.68
CA ARG A 338 52.52 -7.19 6.94
C ARG A 338 53.77 -6.59 7.59
N ALA A 339 53.72 -5.33 8.02
CA ALA A 339 54.83 -4.68 8.71
C ALA A 339 55.19 -5.39 10.03
N GLY A 340 54.17 -5.80 10.81
CA GLY A 340 54.38 -6.52 12.07
C GLY A 340 54.92 -7.95 11.92
N LYS A 341 54.87 -8.55 10.73
CA LYS A 341 55.52 -9.86 10.44
C LYS A 341 56.97 -9.74 9.97
N ALA A 342 57.37 -8.54 9.53
CA ALA A 342 58.71 -8.26 9.02
C ALA A 342 59.66 -7.73 10.10
N ALA A 343 59.11 -7.21 11.19
CA ALA A 343 59.81 -6.89 12.44
C ALA A 343 59.90 -8.14 13.33
#